data_AF-A0A949U3F5-F1
#
_entry.id   AF-A0A949U3F5-F1
#
_cell.length_a   1.000
_cell.length_b   1.000
_cell.length_c   1.000
_cell.angle_alpha   90.00
_cell.angle_beta   90.00
_cell.angle_gamma   90.00
#
_symmetry.space_group_name_H-M   'P 1'
#
loop_
_entity.id
_entity.type
_entity.pdbx_description
1 polymer ?
#
loop_
_entity_poly.entity_id
_entity_poly.type
_entity_poly.pdbx_seq_one_letter_code
_entity_poly.pdbx_strand_id
1 'polypeptide(L)'
;MSFPYRYGINSMLLNNRGEKFLDAEFLLGIEPRRDGRTNTPWFELDCSAKNTPMVLHYMRQSPCEGRSGKVMVMATLSSRSAVIFDLDNDGDLDIVTNDFNSPPQVLISDLAQRKQIHWLKVVLNGTVSNRNGLGTTVRVGTGGQVYSRYNDGKSGYLAQSVLPLYFGLGDAEKIERVEVDWPSGRKQVLTEGLRVNDTLRVTERR
;
A
#
# COMPACT_ATOMS: atom_id res chain seq x y z
N MET A 1 10.49 9.32 -3.14
CA MET A 1 11.44 9.99 -4.06
C MET A 1 12.73 10.27 -3.32
N SER A 2 13.87 9.91 -3.91
CA SER A 2 15.10 9.55 -3.19
C SER A 2 16.15 10.67 -3.15
N PHE A 3 15.69 11.93 -3.04
CA PHE A 3 16.57 13.09 -2.92
C PHE A 3 16.39 13.70 -1.53
N PRO A 4 17.23 13.33 -0.53
CA PRO A 4 17.07 13.80 0.85
C PRO A 4 17.11 15.32 0.99
N TYR A 5 17.64 16.05 0.00
CA TYR A 5 17.80 17.50 0.01
C TYR A 5 16.84 18.28 -0.90
N ARG A 6 15.99 17.59 -1.68
CA ARG A 6 15.12 18.26 -2.67
C ARG A 6 13.62 18.01 -2.44
N TYR A 7 13.30 16.92 -1.79
CA TYR A 7 11.98 16.64 -1.25
C TYR A 7 12.23 16.27 0.21
N GLY A 8 11.53 16.90 1.15
CA GLY A 8 11.53 16.42 2.55
C GLY A 8 11.21 14.92 2.57
N ILE A 9 11.64 14.22 3.63
CA ILE A 9 11.28 12.81 3.81
C ILE A 9 9.75 12.74 3.70
N ASN A 10 9.25 12.16 2.61
CA ASN A 10 7.83 11.83 2.48
C ASN A 10 7.62 10.55 3.28
N SER A 11 7.78 10.65 4.60
CA SER A 11 7.53 9.54 5.51
C SER A 11 6.07 9.17 5.39
N MET A 12 5.77 7.88 5.24
CA MET A 12 4.42 7.42 5.54
C MET A 12 4.23 7.57 7.05
N LEU A 13 3.20 8.30 7.45
CA LEU A 13 2.89 8.49 8.86
C LEU A 13 1.76 7.55 9.30
N LEU A 14 1.99 6.79 10.37
CA LEU A 14 0.96 5.99 11.02
C LEU A 14 0.21 6.85 12.02
N ASN A 15 -1.11 6.93 11.85
CA ASN A 15 -1.99 7.57 12.82
C ASN A 15 -2.17 6.67 14.05
N ASN A 16 -1.64 7.09 15.20
CA ASN A 16 -1.84 6.42 16.48
C ASN A 16 -3.16 6.86 17.13
N ARG A 17 -4.30 6.39 16.61
CA ARG A 17 -5.65 6.62 17.18
C ARG A 17 -6.00 8.09 17.44
N GLY A 18 -5.46 9.00 16.62
CA GLY A 18 -5.69 10.45 16.74
C GLY A 18 -4.79 11.16 17.74
N GLU A 19 -3.90 10.45 18.46
CA GLU A 19 -2.98 11.06 19.42
C GLU A 19 -1.79 11.75 18.74
N LYS A 20 -1.14 11.03 17.81
CA LYS A 20 0.01 11.52 17.04
C LYS A 20 0.23 10.73 15.76
N PHE A 21 1.04 11.29 14.88
CA PHE A 21 1.57 10.63 13.69
C PHE A 21 3.00 10.14 13.96
N LEU A 22 3.31 8.91 13.53
CA LEU A 22 4.61 8.28 13.73
C LEU A 22 5.21 7.84 12.39
N ASP A 23 6.52 8.01 12.23
CA ASP A 23 7.24 7.55 11.03
C ASP A 23 7.15 6.02 10.89
N ALA A 24 6.48 5.55 9.84
CA ALA A 24 6.22 4.14 9.62
C ALA A 24 7.52 3.34 9.43
N GLU A 25 8.53 3.92 8.77
CA GLU A 25 9.80 3.23 8.48
C GLU A 25 10.55 2.74 9.72
N PHE A 26 10.52 3.49 10.83
CA PHE A 26 11.16 3.08 12.08
C PHE A 26 10.29 2.11 12.88
N LEU A 27 8.97 2.32 12.89
CA LEU A 27 8.04 1.43 13.59
C LEU A 27 7.97 0.04 12.96
N LEU A 28 8.01 -0.03 11.64
CA LEU A 28 7.98 -1.28 10.87
C LEU A 28 9.36 -1.96 10.80
N GLY A 29 10.41 -1.34 11.37
CA GLY A 29 11.77 -1.87 11.34
C GLY A 29 12.39 -1.90 9.95
N ILE A 30 11.93 -1.04 9.04
CA ILE A 30 12.56 -0.80 7.74
C ILE A 30 13.89 -0.06 7.97
N GLU A 31 13.88 0.91 8.89
CA GLU A 31 15.06 1.67 9.30
C GLU A 31 15.38 1.48 10.80
N PRO A 32 16.68 1.40 11.18
CA PRO A 32 17.82 1.29 10.28
C PRO A 32 17.87 -0.08 9.60
N ARG A 33 18.25 -0.09 8.32
CA ARG A 33 18.39 -1.36 7.58
C ARG A 33 19.41 -2.29 8.22
N ARG A 34 19.09 -3.59 8.24
CA ARG A 34 19.90 -4.65 8.89
C ARG A 34 21.34 -4.72 8.39
N ASP A 35 21.60 -4.37 7.14
CA ASP A 35 22.92 -4.40 6.50
C ASP A 35 23.58 -3.00 6.36
N GLY A 36 22.92 -1.95 6.85
CA GLY A 36 23.37 -0.56 6.73
C GLY A 36 23.44 -0.03 5.29
N ARG A 37 22.93 -0.76 4.29
CA ARG A 37 23.02 -0.34 2.89
C ARG A 37 22.07 0.82 2.62
N THR A 38 22.59 1.90 2.04
CA THR A 38 21.80 3.10 1.67
C THR A 38 21.69 3.30 0.16
N ASN A 39 22.43 2.52 -0.64
CA ASN A 39 22.51 2.67 -2.09
C ASN A 39 22.56 1.32 -2.84
N THR A 40 22.28 1.39 -4.14
CA THR A 40 22.23 0.25 -5.07
C THR A 40 22.72 0.67 -6.46
N PRO A 41 23.30 -0.23 -7.26
CA PRO A 41 23.62 0.05 -8.66
C PRO A 41 22.37 0.45 -9.47
N TRP A 42 22.48 1.51 -10.26
CA TRP A 42 21.40 1.97 -11.13
C TRP A 42 21.65 1.61 -12.59
N PHE A 43 22.72 2.14 -13.17
CA PHE A 43 23.13 1.84 -14.54
C PHE A 43 24.62 2.05 -14.72
N GLU A 44 25.18 1.43 -15.76
CA GLU A 44 26.56 1.62 -16.18
C GLU A 44 26.64 2.69 -17.26
N LEU A 45 27.60 3.60 -17.14
CA LEU A 45 27.97 4.59 -18.15
C LEU A 45 29.30 4.22 -18.77
N ASP A 46 29.37 4.18 -20.10
CA ASP A 46 30.65 4.14 -20.80
C ASP A 46 31.15 5.57 -21.04
N CYS A 47 32.10 6.01 -20.20
CA CYS A 47 32.74 7.33 -20.30
C CYS A 47 33.74 7.44 -21.46
N SER A 48 33.99 6.35 -22.21
CA SER A 48 34.76 6.37 -23.45
C SER A 48 33.89 6.62 -24.69
N ALA A 49 32.56 6.57 -24.55
CA ALA A 49 31.65 6.77 -25.68
C ALA A 49 31.67 8.23 -26.14
N LYS A 50 31.82 8.44 -27.46
CA LYS A 50 31.85 9.79 -28.08
C LYS A 50 30.53 10.56 -27.92
N ASN A 51 29.43 9.87 -27.66
CA ASN A 51 28.12 10.47 -27.44
C ASN A 51 27.81 10.47 -25.95
N THR A 52 27.91 11.64 -25.32
CA THR A 52 27.48 11.88 -23.94
C THR A 52 25.98 11.54 -23.81
N PRO A 53 25.58 10.54 -22.99
CA PRO A 53 24.16 10.25 -22.78
C PRO A 53 23.41 11.50 -22.30
N MET A 54 22.20 11.70 -22.81
CA MET A 54 21.40 12.90 -22.52
C MET A 54 21.17 13.11 -21.01
N VAL A 55 21.18 12.03 -20.22
CA VAL A 55 21.07 12.08 -18.74
C VAL A 55 22.20 12.87 -18.07
N LEU A 56 23.40 12.91 -18.66
CA LEU A 56 24.55 13.63 -18.13
C LEU A 56 24.39 15.16 -18.24
N HIS A 57 23.57 15.66 -19.18
CA HIS A 57 23.31 17.10 -19.32
C HIS A 57 22.49 17.67 -18.14
N TYR A 58 21.74 16.83 -17.44
CA TYR A 58 20.92 17.23 -16.29
C TYR A 58 21.65 17.05 -14.95
N MET A 59 22.85 16.45 -14.97
CA MET A 59 23.66 16.26 -13.77
C MET A 59 24.57 17.46 -13.57
N ARG A 60 24.50 18.10 -12.38
CA ARG A 60 25.37 19.24 -12.03
C ARG A 60 26.85 18.87 -12.02
N GLN A 61 27.18 17.61 -11.76
CA GLN A 61 28.52 17.04 -11.83
C GLN A 61 28.44 15.78 -12.68
N SER A 62 29.30 15.69 -13.70
CA SER A 62 29.32 14.52 -14.57
C SER A 62 30.02 13.35 -13.88
N PRO A 63 29.38 12.18 -13.75
CA PRO A 63 30.03 10.95 -13.30
C PRO A 63 31.28 10.55 -14.13
N CYS A 64 31.43 11.09 -15.34
CA CYS A 64 32.57 10.86 -16.22
C CYS A 64 33.69 11.91 -16.10
N GLU A 65 33.54 12.93 -15.25
CA GLU A 65 34.56 13.95 -15.08
C GLU A 65 35.87 13.34 -14.57
N GLY A 66 36.95 13.45 -15.37
CA GLY A 66 38.26 12.88 -15.06
C GLY A 66 38.33 11.35 -15.11
N ARG A 67 37.35 10.65 -15.71
CA ARG A 67 37.28 9.18 -15.77
C ARG A 67 37.11 8.68 -17.21
N SER A 68 37.58 7.46 -17.48
CA SER A 68 37.38 6.74 -18.76
C SER A 68 36.91 5.31 -18.50
N GLY A 69 36.33 4.67 -19.53
CA GLY A 69 35.77 3.32 -19.43
C GLY A 69 34.41 3.28 -18.72
N LYS A 70 34.05 2.08 -18.24
CA LYS A 70 32.75 1.80 -17.62
C LYS A 70 32.71 2.30 -16.18
N VAL A 71 31.77 3.20 -15.88
CA VAL A 71 31.52 3.77 -14.55
C VAL A 71 30.12 3.37 -14.08
N MET A 72 30.02 2.74 -12.92
CA MET A 72 28.74 2.41 -12.30
C MET A 72 28.15 3.65 -11.63
N VAL A 73 26.93 4.03 -12.02
CA VAL A 73 26.15 5.07 -11.35
C VAL A 73 25.35 4.41 -10.24
N MET A 74 25.54 4.89 -9.01
CA MET A 74 24.79 4.44 -7.84
C MET A 74 23.53 5.29 -7.66
N ALA A 75 22.44 4.65 -7.25
CA ALA A 75 21.24 5.32 -6.76
C ALA A 75 21.04 5.04 -5.28
N THR A 76 20.33 5.93 -4.59
CA THR A 76 19.85 5.66 -3.24
C THR A 76 18.78 4.58 -3.29
N LEU A 77 18.84 3.65 -2.34
CA LEU A 77 17.77 2.70 -2.09
C LEU A 77 16.57 3.46 -1.54
N SER A 78 15.42 3.27 -2.16
CA SER A 78 14.21 3.98 -1.77
C SER A 78 12.97 3.18 -2.11
N SER A 79 12.07 3.05 -1.16
CA SER A 79 10.77 2.46 -1.39
C SER A 79 9.92 3.46 -2.14
N ARG A 80 9.34 3.01 -3.26
CA ARG A 80 8.44 3.85 -4.07
C ARG A 80 7.03 3.32 -4.06
N SER A 81 6.84 2.04 -3.81
CA SER A 81 5.55 1.38 -3.78
C SER A 81 5.31 0.75 -2.42
N ALA A 82 4.05 0.77 -1.98
CA ALA A 82 3.58 -0.07 -0.89
C ALA A 82 2.18 -0.54 -1.26
N VAL A 83 1.94 -1.84 -1.12
CA VAL A 83 0.62 -2.45 -1.20
C VAL A 83 0.31 -3.09 0.14
N ILE A 84 -0.94 -2.95 0.56
CA ILE A 84 -1.43 -3.43 1.85
C ILE A 84 -2.59 -4.37 1.58
N PHE A 85 -2.46 -5.62 2.02
CA PHE A 85 -3.47 -6.66 1.89
C PHE A 85 -3.15 -7.82 2.82
N ASP A 86 -4.14 -8.68 3.09
CA ASP A 86 -3.99 -9.88 3.90
C ASP A 86 -3.44 -11.01 3.01
N LEU A 87 -2.13 -11.29 3.12
CA LEU A 87 -1.38 -12.17 2.23
C LEU A 87 -1.54 -13.64 2.60
N ASP A 88 -1.58 -13.97 3.89
CA ASP A 88 -1.73 -15.34 4.39
C ASP A 88 -3.18 -15.70 4.79
N ASN A 89 -4.10 -14.73 4.66
CA ASN A 89 -5.53 -14.87 4.84
C ASN A 89 -5.94 -15.15 6.31
N ASP A 90 -5.22 -14.57 7.27
CA ASP A 90 -5.49 -14.68 8.70
C ASP A 90 -6.35 -13.54 9.29
N GLY A 91 -6.52 -12.46 8.53
CA GLY A 91 -7.38 -11.32 8.87
C GLY A 91 -6.67 -10.05 9.30
N ASP A 92 -5.37 -10.11 9.58
CA ASP A 92 -4.56 -8.90 9.72
C ASP A 92 -4.02 -8.44 8.35
N LEU A 93 -3.36 -7.29 8.32
CA LEU A 93 -2.93 -6.67 7.07
C LEU A 93 -1.40 -6.68 6.99
N ASP A 94 -0.92 -7.27 5.91
CA ASP A 94 0.49 -7.30 5.56
C ASP A 94 0.87 -6.16 4.62
N ILE A 95 2.17 -5.91 4.53
CA ILE A 95 2.73 -4.90 3.64
C ILE A 95 3.73 -5.56 2.71
N VAL A 96 3.51 -5.38 1.41
CA VAL A 96 4.55 -5.64 0.41
C VAL A 96 5.03 -4.31 -0.14
N THR A 97 6.33 -4.08 -0.06
CA THR A 97 6.98 -2.88 -0.56
C THR A 97 8.18 -3.26 -1.42
N ASN A 98 8.67 -2.32 -2.23
CA ASN A 98 9.89 -2.55 -2.97
C ASN A 98 10.76 -1.29 -3.05
N ASP A 99 12.05 -1.50 -2.81
CA ASP A 99 13.09 -0.55 -3.10
C ASP A 99 13.46 -0.55 -4.57
N PHE A 100 13.95 0.59 -5.04
CA PHE A 100 14.49 0.70 -6.39
C PHE A 100 15.55 -0.39 -6.65
N ASN A 101 15.43 -1.12 -7.76
CA ASN A 101 16.35 -2.20 -8.17
C ASN A 101 16.65 -3.23 -7.06
N SER A 102 15.67 -3.54 -6.21
CA SER A 102 15.82 -4.50 -5.11
C SER A 102 14.75 -5.60 -5.16
N PRO A 103 14.99 -6.73 -4.48
CA PRO A 103 13.95 -7.72 -4.20
C PRO A 103 12.83 -7.13 -3.33
N PRO A 104 11.60 -7.63 -3.43
CA PRO A 104 10.48 -7.14 -2.65
C PRO A 104 10.67 -7.36 -1.13
N GLN A 105 10.37 -6.30 -0.39
CA GLN A 105 10.05 -6.21 1.03
C GLN A 105 8.74 -6.94 1.37
N VAL A 106 8.73 -8.04 2.14
CA VAL A 106 7.46 -8.62 2.67
C VAL A 106 7.45 -8.50 4.18
N LEU A 107 6.50 -7.73 4.70
CA LEU A 107 6.29 -7.51 6.13
C LEU A 107 4.99 -8.20 6.51
N ILE A 108 5.13 -9.38 7.14
CA ILE A 108 4.00 -10.15 7.64
C ILE A 108 3.64 -9.63 9.03
N SER A 109 2.37 -9.28 9.22
CA SER A 109 1.85 -8.91 10.53
C SER A 109 1.73 -10.17 11.40
N ASP A 110 1.99 -10.01 12.70
CA ASP A 110 1.81 -11.09 13.67
C ASP A 110 0.67 -10.80 14.67
N LEU A 111 -0.30 -9.97 14.26
CA LEU A 111 -1.37 -9.47 15.11
C LEU A 111 -2.36 -10.59 15.46
N ALA A 112 -2.75 -11.41 14.48
CA ALA A 112 -3.71 -12.49 14.65
C ALA A 112 -3.20 -13.61 15.57
N GLN A 113 -1.88 -13.78 15.64
CA GLN A 113 -1.21 -14.78 16.49
C GLN A 113 -1.00 -14.23 17.92
N ARG A 114 -0.90 -12.90 18.06
CA ARG A 114 -0.76 -12.23 19.37
C ARG A 114 -2.07 -12.05 20.11
N LYS A 115 -3.19 -11.88 19.39
CA LYS A 115 -4.51 -11.76 19.99
C LYS A 115 -5.61 -12.13 19.01
N GLN A 116 -6.78 -12.45 19.56
CA GLN A 116 -7.98 -12.60 18.75
C GLN A 116 -8.33 -11.28 18.06
N ILE A 117 -8.66 -11.38 16.77
CA ILE A 117 -9.12 -10.26 15.95
C ILE A 117 -10.44 -10.63 15.27
N HIS A 118 -11.27 -9.61 15.05
CA HIS A 118 -12.46 -9.72 14.24
C HIS A 118 -12.34 -8.86 12.99
N TRP A 119 -12.64 -9.44 11.84
CA TRP A 119 -12.49 -8.77 10.56
C TRP A 119 -13.63 -9.09 9.58
N LEU A 120 -13.77 -8.26 8.55
CA LEU A 120 -14.63 -8.51 7.40
C LEU A 120 -13.92 -8.06 6.13
N LYS A 121 -13.85 -8.94 5.14
CA LYS A 121 -13.44 -8.59 3.77
C LYS A 121 -14.70 -8.40 2.94
N VAL A 122 -14.81 -7.27 2.23
CA VAL A 122 -15.91 -7.02 1.30
C VAL A 122 -15.38 -6.98 -0.13
N VAL A 123 -15.78 -7.96 -0.94
CA VAL A 123 -15.51 -8.03 -2.37
C VAL A 123 -16.74 -7.52 -3.11
N LEU A 124 -16.55 -6.57 -4.01
CA LEU A 124 -17.61 -5.95 -4.79
C LEU A 124 -17.59 -6.45 -6.23
N ASN A 125 -18.78 -6.74 -6.77
CA ASN A 125 -18.97 -7.10 -8.16
C ASN A 125 -20.05 -6.21 -8.78
N GLY A 126 -19.63 -5.21 -9.54
CA GLY A 126 -20.54 -4.30 -10.25
C GLY A 126 -21.19 -4.99 -11.45
N THR A 127 -22.48 -4.74 -11.67
CA THR A 127 -23.25 -5.25 -12.81
C THR A 127 -23.86 -4.15 -13.67
N VAL A 128 -24.05 -2.96 -13.09
CA VAL A 128 -24.47 -1.72 -13.74
C VAL A 128 -23.32 -0.71 -13.67
N SER A 129 -22.69 -0.58 -12.50
CA SER A 129 -21.42 0.10 -12.28
C SER A 129 -20.25 -0.71 -12.88
N ASN A 130 -19.04 -0.16 -12.88
CA ASN A 130 -17.85 -0.88 -13.35
C ASN A 130 -17.66 -2.21 -12.59
N ARG A 131 -17.12 -3.23 -13.26
CA ARG A 131 -17.05 -4.62 -12.76
C ARG A 131 -16.41 -4.76 -11.38
N ASN A 132 -15.41 -3.93 -11.07
CA ASN A 132 -14.70 -3.95 -9.79
C ASN A 132 -15.40 -3.13 -8.70
N GLY A 133 -16.54 -2.49 -9.00
CA GLY A 133 -17.27 -1.64 -8.07
C GLY A 133 -16.51 -0.39 -7.65
N LEU A 134 -15.59 0.13 -8.48
CA LEU A 134 -14.79 1.31 -8.14
C LEU A 134 -15.70 2.53 -7.97
N GLY A 135 -15.47 3.32 -6.92
CA GLY A 135 -16.32 4.44 -6.49
C GLY A 135 -17.41 4.06 -5.48
N THR A 136 -17.61 2.78 -5.18
CA THR A 136 -18.58 2.34 -4.18
C THR A 136 -18.17 2.75 -2.76
N THR A 137 -19.13 3.23 -1.97
CA THR A 137 -18.97 3.43 -0.53
C THR A 137 -19.60 2.26 0.21
N VAL A 138 -18.85 1.63 1.12
CA VAL A 138 -19.35 0.55 1.99
C VAL A 138 -19.27 1.00 3.44
N ARG A 139 -20.38 0.83 4.16
CA ARG A 139 -20.47 1.07 5.60
C ARG A 139 -20.83 -0.23 6.32
N VAL A 140 -20.10 -0.53 7.39
CA VAL A 140 -20.32 -1.72 8.23
C VAL A 140 -20.74 -1.25 9.61
N GLY A 141 -21.96 -1.59 10.02
CA GLY A 141 -22.49 -1.36 11.36
C GLY A 141 -22.23 -2.56 12.26
N THR A 142 -21.53 -2.36 13.37
CA THR A 142 -21.20 -3.41 14.34
C THR A 142 -20.85 -2.81 15.70
N GLY A 143 -21.31 -3.43 16.79
CA GLY A 143 -20.97 -3.01 18.15
C GLY A 143 -21.34 -1.56 18.45
N GLY A 144 -22.44 -1.05 17.87
CA GLY A 144 -22.84 0.35 17.99
C GLY A 144 -21.97 1.37 17.24
N GLN A 145 -20.99 0.92 16.45
CA GLN A 145 -20.13 1.76 15.61
C GLN A 145 -20.43 1.55 14.12
N VAL A 146 -20.07 2.55 13.31
CA VAL A 146 -20.14 2.47 11.85
C VAL A 146 -18.76 2.75 11.26
N TYR A 147 -18.22 1.74 10.56
CA TYR A 147 -16.97 1.86 9.83
C TYR A 147 -17.25 2.10 8.34
N SER A 148 -16.66 3.15 7.78
CA SER A 148 -16.79 3.48 6.35
C SER A 148 -15.50 3.17 5.59
N ARG A 149 -15.64 2.64 4.38
CA ARG A 149 -14.56 2.46 3.40
C ARG A 149 -15.05 2.81 2.00
N TYR A 150 -14.14 3.34 1.20
CA TYR A 150 -14.38 3.70 -0.19
C TYR A 150 -13.56 2.75 -1.08
N ASN A 151 -14.20 2.20 -2.10
CA ASN A 151 -13.54 1.40 -3.12
C ASN A 151 -13.00 2.31 -4.23
N ASP A 152 -12.08 3.20 -3.88
CA ASP A 152 -11.50 4.20 -4.79
C ASP A 152 -10.36 3.64 -5.66
N GLY A 153 -10.07 2.33 -5.57
CA GLY A 153 -8.93 1.71 -6.24
C GLY A 153 -7.61 1.84 -5.47
N LYS A 154 -7.69 2.14 -4.15
CA LYS A 154 -6.59 2.29 -3.17
C LYS A 154 -5.22 1.82 -3.65
N SER A 155 -4.29 2.76 -3.68
CA SER A 155 -3.00 2.60 -4.34
C SER A 155 -1.98 3.56 -3.75
N GLY A 156 -0.77 3.06 -3.51
CA GLY A 156 0.41 3.88 -3.18
C GLY A 156 1.03 4.48 -4.45
N TYR A 157 2.11 5.25 -4.30
CA TYR A 157 2.88 5.71 -5.45
C TYR A 157 3.35 4.50 -6.29
N LEU A 158 3.04 4.47 -7.59
CA LEU A 158 3.39 3.38 -8.51
C LEU A 158 2.96 1.96 -8.05
N ALA A 159 1.88 1.84 -7.26
CA ALA A 159 1.44 0.55 -6.72
C ALA A 159 -0.08 0.51 -6.60
N GLN A 160 -0.69 -0.68 -6.67
CA GLN A 160 -2.12 -0.86 -6.42
C GLN A 160 -2.36 -2.03 -5.47
N SER A 161 -3.08 -1.77 -4.37
CA SER A 161 -3.46 -2.82 -3.41
C SER A 161 -4.54 -3.74 -3.99
N VAL A 162 -4.62 -4.96 -3.45
CA VAL A 162 -5.65 -5.92 -3.80
C VAL A 162 -7.03 -5.39 -3.39
N LEU A 163 -8.05 -5.59 -4.25
CA LEU A 163 -9.44 -5.22 -3.97
C LEU A 163 -10.18 -6.40 -3.34
N PRO A 164 -10.12 -6.49 -2.00
CA PRO A 164 -11.33 -6.21 -1.23
C PRO A 164 -11.17 -4.99 -0.30
N LEU A 165 -12.29 -4.55 0.26
CA LEU A 165 -12.29 -3.62 1.38
C LEU A 165 -12.14 -4.40 2.69
N TYR A 166 -11.13 -4.02 3.47
CA TYR A 166 -10.84 -4.62 4.77
C TYR A 166 -11.42 -3.76 5.90
N PHE A 167 -12.14 -4.41 6.80
CA PHE A 167 -12.68 -3.83 8.03
C PHE A 167 -12.17 -4.63 9.23
N GLY A 168 -11.44 -3.97 10.12
CA GLY A 168 -11.22 -4.48 11.48
C GLY A 168 -12.44 -4.10 12.33
N LEU A 169 -13.01 -5.08 13.03
CA LEU A 169 -14.27 -4.95 13.79
C LEU A 169 -14.04 -4.80 15.30
N GLY A 170 -12.78 -4.70 15.74
CA GLY A 170 -12.43 -4.66 17.16
C GLY A 170 -12.83 -5.94 17.86
N ASP A 171 -13.53 -5.83 18.99
CA ASP A 171 -14.04 -6.96 19.80
C ASP A 171 -15.47 -7.36 19.39
N ALA A 172 -16.00 -6.81 18.31
CA ALA A 172 -17.37 -7.08 17.91
C ALA A 172 -17.50 -8.44 17.22
N GLU A 173 -18.30 -9.33 17.83
CA GLU A 173 -18.54 -10.70 17.34
C GLU A 173 -19.69 -10.78 16.32
N LYS A 174 -20.44 -9.69 16.12
CA LYS A 174 -21.61 -9.65 15.24
C LYS A 174 -21.63 -8.41 14.38
N ILE A 175 -21.93 -8.60 13.09
CA ILE A 175 -22.20 -7.51 12.16
C ILE A 175 -23.72 -7.31 12.11
N GLU A 176 -24.16 -6.07 12.34
CA GLU A 176 -25.58 -5.70 12.35
C GLU A 176 -26.09 -5.44 10.93
N ARG A 177 -25.31 -4.71 10.13
CA ARG A 177 -25.63 -4.41 8.74
C ARG A 177 -24.41 -4.03 7.90
N VAL A 178 -24.52 -4.27 6.60
CA VAL A 178 -23.60 -3.74 5.58
C VAL A 178 -24.41 -2.92 4.58
N GLU A 179 -24.09 -1.64 4.47
CA GLU A 179 -24.68 -0.71 3.50
C GLU A 179 -23.70 -0.49 2.35
N VAL A 180 -24.19 -0.56 1.11
CA VAL A 180 -23.39 -0.40 -0.10
C VAL A 180 -24.07 0.65 -1.00
N ASP A 181 -23.40 1.78 -1.19
CA ASP A 181 -23.80 2.83 -2.10
C ASP A 181 -22.94 2.77 -3.37
N TRP A 182 -23.58 2.41 -4.50
CA TRP A 182 -22.91 2.20 -5.78
C TRP A 182 -22.79 3.49 -6.60
N PRO A 183 -21.78 3.60 -7.50
CA PRO A 183 -21.67 4.71 -8.45
C PRO A 183 -22.90 4.90 -9.35
N SER A 184 -23.64 3.82 -9.63
CA SER A 184 -24.91 3.87 -10.37
C SER A 184 -26.03 4.63 -9.64
N GLY A 185 -25.82 5.06 -8.39
CA GLY A 185 -26.84 5.66 -7.52
C GLY A 185 -27.66 4.64 -6.74
N ARG A 186 -27.45 3.34 -6.99
CA ARG A 186 -28.14 2.25 -6.29
C ARG A 186 -27.62 2.10 -4.86
N LYS A 187 -28.52 1.70 -3.97
CA LYS A 187 -28.20 1.41 -2.57
C LYS A 187 -28.63 -0.01 -2.21
N GLN A 188 -27.79 -0.73 -1.48
CA GLN A 188 -28.09 -2.05 -0.95
C GLN A 188 -27.82 -2.08 0.54
N VAL A 189 -28.74 -2.69 1.29
CA VAL A 189 -28.58 -2.96 2.72
C VAL A 189 -28.66 -4.48 2.91
N LEU A 190 -27.64 -5.05 3.53
CA LEU A 190 -27.55 -6.46 3.89
C LEU A 190 -27.63 -6.56 5.41
N THR A 191 -28.48 -7.46 5.91
CA THR A 191 -28.67 -7.75 7.34
C THR A 191 -28.61 -9.24 7.65
N GLU A 192 -28.57 -10.08 6.63
CA GLU A 192 -28.56 -11.54 6.74
C GLU A 192 -27.29 -12.12 6.12
N GLY A 193 -26.88 -13.30 6.59
CA GLY A 193 -25.68 -13.99 6.09
C GLY A 193 -24.37 -13.28 6.40
N LEU A 194 -24.36 -12.33 7.33
CA LEU A 194 -23.17 -11.59 7.74
C LEU A 194 -22.45 -12.36 8.86
N ARG A 195 -21.16 -12.64 8.64
CA ARG A 195 -20.28 -13.32 9.60
C ARG A 195 -19.02 -12.51 9.81
N VAL A 196 -18.53 -12.47 11.04
CA VAL A 196 -17.17 -12.02 11.32
C VAL A 196 -16.18 -13.06 10.82
N ASN A 197 -14.95 -12.61 10.55
CA ASN A 197 -13.84 -13.44 10.06
C ASN A 197 -14.16 -14.12 8.72
N ASP A 198 -14.83 -13.37 7.83
CA ASP A 198 -15.33 -13.89 6.57
C ASP A 198 -15.15 -12.89 5.41
N THR A 199 -15.24 -13.43 4.19
CA THR A 199 -15.27 -12.66 2.95
C THR A 199 -16.70 -12.57 2.41
N LEU A 200 -17.31 -11.41 2.62
CA LEU A 200 -18.60 -11.05 2.03
C LEU A 200 -18.42 -10.64 0.57
N ARG A 201 -19.09 -11.35 -0.34
CA ARG A 201 -19.18 -10.99 -1.76
C ARG A 201 -20.51 -10.30 -2.03
N VAL A 202 -20.46 -9.05 -2.49
CA VAL A 202 -21.66 -8.27 -2.82
C VAL A 202 -21.71 -8.02 -4.32
N THR A 203 -22.73 -8.57 -4.97
CA THR A 203 -23.04 -8.29 -6.37
C THR A 203 -24.08 -7.18 -6.44
N GLU A 204 -23.83 -6.18 -7.29
CA GLU A 204 -24.76 -5.08 -7.56
C GLU A 204 -26.05 -5.63 -8.17
N ARG A 205 -27.20 -5.30 -7.56
CA ARG A 205 -28.52 -5.72 -8.06
C ARG A 205 -28.94 -4.86 -9.26
N ARG A 206 -29.39 -5.52 -10.32
CA ARG A 206 -30.02 -4.89 -11.49
C ARG A 206 -31.37 -4.29 -11.17
#